data_AF-A0A7S2BZE2-F1
#
_entry.id   AF-A0A7S2BZE2-F1
#
_cell.length_a   1.000
_cell.length_b   1.000
_cell.length_c   1.000
_cell.angle_alpha   90.00
_cell.angle_beta   90.00
_cell.angle_gamma   90.00
#
_symmetry.space_group_name_H-M   'P 1'
#
loop_
_entity.id
_entity.type
_entity.pdbx_description
1 polymer ?
#
loop_
_entity_poly.entity_id
_entity_poly.type
_entity_poly.pdbx_seq_one_letter_code
_entity_poly.pdbx_strand_id
1 'polypeptide(L)'
;VRDVEPTVSPSTATVLQNLCRLHALVTCEEQLADFLEDGYMSTTQANWVREGVRELLVTLAPDAVPLVDAFDWHDRQLKSAIGKYDGQVYEALMESAQRNPVNTEMSESHYRKTLRPIGRSKL
;
A
#
# COMPACT_ATOMS: atom_id res chain seq x y z
N VAL A 1 20.32 15.17 -30.53
CA VAL A 1 19.57 15.08 -29.26
C VAL A 1 20.59 15.41 -28.18
N ARG A 2 20.40 16.48 -27.40
CA ARG A 2 21.40 16.93 -26.41
C ARG A 2 21.59 15.84 -25.36
N ASP A 3 22.83 15.49 -25.06
CA ASP A 3 23.18 14.68 -23.90
C ASP A 3 22.74 15.43 -22.65
N VAL A 4 21.61 15.00 -22.09
CA VAL A 4 21.12 15.49 -20.80
C VAL A 4 21.96 14.77 -19.75
N GLU A 5 22.82 15.52 -19.05
CA GLU A 5 23.53 14.93 -17.93
C GLU A 5 22.53 14.32 -16.94
N PRO A 6 22.80 13.12 -16.40
CA PRO A 6 21.90 12.47 -15.48
C PRO A 6 21.70 13.36 -14.24
N THR A 7 20.48 13.86 -14.07
CA THR A 7 20.06 14.74 -12.96
C THR A 7 20.03 14.02 -11.61
N VAL A 8 20.23 12.70 -11.60
CA VAL A 8 20.11 11.83 -10.43
C VAL A 8 21.30 10.87 -10.36
N SER A 9 21.61 10.43 -9.15
CA SER A 9 22.71 9.48 -8.93
C SER A 9 22.46 8.14 -9.67
N PRO A 10 23.51 7.41 -10.07
CA PRO A 10 23.33 6.12 -10.78
C PRO A 10 22.52 5.09 -9.99
N SER A 11 22.64 5.05 -8.66
CA SER A 11 21.86 4.16 -7.81
C SER A 11 20.38 4.55 -7.82
N THR A 12 20.07 5.84 -7.66
CA THR A 12 18.68 6.35 -7.74
C THR A 12 18.06 6.05 -9.11
N ALA A 13 18.81 6.26 -10.20
CA ALA A 13 18.34 5.96 -11.54
C ALA A 13 18.01 4.47 -11.72
N THR A 14 18.80 3.58 -11.11
CA THR A 14 18.57 2.12 -11.15
C THR A 14 17.25 1.75 -10.46
N VAL A 15 17.00 2.29 -9.26
CA VAL A 15 15.76 2.04 -8.51
C VAL A 15 14.54 2.58 -9.27
N LEU A 16 14.61 3.80 -9.81
CA LEU A 16 13.53 4.39 -10.61
C LEU A 16 13.26 3.58 -11.89
N GLN A 17 14.31 3.07 -12.54
CA GLN A 17 14.14 2.22 -13.71
C GLN A 17 13.49 0.88 -13.36
N ASN A 18 13.81 0.29 -12.21
CA ASN A 18 13.15 -0.90 -11.72
C ASN A 18 11.67 -0.65 -11.38
N LEU A 19 11.32 0.49 -10.79
CA LEU A 19 9.92 0.89 -10.59
C LEU A 19 9.17 1.06 -11.91
N CYS A 20 9.80 1.69 -12.91
CA CYS A 20 9.21 1.84 -14.24
C CYS A 20 8.95 0.48 -14.90
N ARG A 21 9.91 -0.46 -14.79
CA ARG A 21 9.75 -1.83 -15.29
C ARG A 21 8.65 -2.57 -14.55
N LEU A 22 8.60 -2.47 -13.22
CA LEU A 22 7.58 -3.10 -12.40
C LEU A 22 6.19 -2.60 -12.80
N HIS A 23 6.01 -1.28 -12.92
CA HIS A 23 4.76 -0.69 -13.35
C HIS A 23 4.33 -1.22 -14.72
N ALA A 24 5.23 -1.24 -15.71
CA ALA A 24 4.93 -1.75 -17.04
C ALA A 24 4.52 -3.24 -17.01
N LEU A 25 5.25 -4.09 -16.28
CA LEU A 25 4.94 -5.51 -16.20
C LEU A 25 3.64 -5.79 -15.45
N VAL A 26 3.34 -5.07 -14.36
CA VAL A 26 2.06 -5.18 -13.65
C VAL A 26 0.90 -4.78 -14.55
N THR A 27 1.02 -3.66 -15.28
CA THR A 27 -0.01 -3.25 -16.24
C THR A 27 -0.18 -4.28 -17.36
N CYS A 28 0.91 -4.88 -17.86
CA CYS A 28 0.82 -5.99 -18.81
C CYS A 28 0.13 -7.22 -18.20
N GLU A 29 0.40 -7.55 -16.94
CA GLU A 29 -0.23 -8.67 -16.22
C GLU A 29 -1.74 -8.44 -16.01
N GLU A 30 -2.15 -7.21 -15.70
CA GLU A 30 -3.56 -6.82 -15.54
C GLU A 30 -4.35 -6.87 -16.87
N GLN A 31 -3.68 -6.68 -18.01
CA GLN A 31 -4.28 -6.68 -19.36
C GLN A 31 -3.92 -7.94 -20.15
N LEU A 32 -3.49 -9.00 -19.46
CA LEU A 32 -2.89 -10.17 -20.10
C LEU A 32 -3.87 -10.98 -20.96
N ALA A 33 -5.17 -10.85 -20.72
CA ALA A 33 -6.21 -11.48 -21.55
C ALA A 33 -6.16 -10.97 -23.00
N ASP A 34 -6.12 -9.66 -23.19
CA ASP A 34 -6.15 -9.03 -24.53
C ASP A 34 -4.94 -9.48 -25.37
N PHE A 35 -3.75 -9.53 -24.77
CA PHE A 35 -2.52 -9.99 -25.44
C PHE A 35 -2.50 -11.49 -25.77
N LEU A 36 -3.31 -12.30 -25.07
CA LEU A 36 -3.44 -13.72 -25.37
C LEU A 36 -4.51 -13.97 -26.44
N GLU A 37 -5.59 -13.18 -26.45
CA GLU A 37 -6.72 -13.33 -27.37
C GLU A 37 -6.33 -13.04 -28.83
N ASP A 38 -5.51 -12.03 -29.07
CA ASP A 38 -5.00 -11.68 -30.40
C ASP A 38 -3.75 -12.48 -30.81
N GLY A 39 -3.24 -13.32 -29.90
CA GLY A 39 -2.03 -14.13 -30.08
C GLY A 39 -0.73 -13.32 -30.08
N TYR A 40 -0.75 -12.06 -29.64
CA TYR A 40 0.44 -11.21 -29.53
C TYR A 40 1.45 -11.76 -28.51
N MET A 41 0.95 -12.38 -27.44
CA MET A 41 1.74 -13.13 -26.46
C MET A 41 1.36 -14.61 -26.44
N SER A 42 2.36 -15.45 -26.20
CA SER A 42 2.19 -16.86 -25.83
C SER A 42 2.00 -17.02 -24.33
N THR A 43 1.42 -18.15 -23.91
CA THR A 43 1.31 -18.53 -22.49
C THR A 43 2.67 -18.56 -21.79
N THR A 44 3.74 -18.91 -22.50
CA THR A 44 5.11 -18.91 -21.95
C THR A 44 5.60 -17.49 -21.68
N GLN A 45 5.39 -16.55 -22.61
CA GLN A 45 5.74 -15.14 -22.40
C GLN A 45 4.91 -14.52 -21.29
N ALA A 46 3.62 -14.86 -21.20
CA ALA A 46 2.79 -14.46 -20.08
C ALA A 46 3.36 -14.93 -18.73
N ASN A 47 3.88 -16.16 -18.66
CA ASN A 47 4.55 -16.64 -17.45
C ASN A 47 5.84 -15.87 -17.14
N TRP A 48 6.61 -15.44 -18.15
CA TRP A 48 7.77 -14.57 -17.95
C TRP A 48 7.40 -13.21 -17.38
N VAL A 49 6.28 -12.63 -17.80
CA VAL A 49 5.77 -11.37 -17.22
C VAL A 49 5.53 -11.54 -15.73
N ARG A 50 4.79 -12.60 -15.34
CA ARG A 50 4.50 -12.89 -13.93
C ARG A 50 5.77 -13.10 -13.10
N GLU A 51 6.76 -13.80 -13.67
CA GLU A 51 8.02 -14.03 -12.98
C GLU A 51 8.84 -12.75 -12.84
N GLY A 52 8.91 -11.93 -13.89
CA GLY A 52 9.56 -10.62 -13.85
C GLY A 52 8.95 -9.69 -12.81
N VAL A 53 7.62 -9.71 -12.62
CA VAL A 53 6.95 -8.99 -11.52
C VAL A 53 7.46 -9.47 -10.16
N ARG A 54 7.51 -10.78 -9.92
CA ARG A 54 8.00 -11.34 -8.65
C ARG A 54 9.45 -10.98 -8.37
N GLU A 55 10.32 -11.11 -9.38
CA GLU A 55 11.74 -10.76 -9.27
C GLU A 55 11.93 -9.27 -8.95
N LEU A 56 11.20 -8.39 -9.62
CA LEU A 56 11.26 -6.95 -9.38
C LEU A 56 10.72 -6.57 -8.00
N LEU A 57 9.65 -7.22 -7.52
CA LEU A 57 9.14 -7.02 -6.16
C LEU A 57 10.18 -7.37 -5.10
N VAL A 58 10.88 -8.51 -5.26
CA VAL A 58 11.98 -8.89 -4.35
C VAL A 58 13.14 -7.91 -4.45
N THR A 59 13.46 -7.45 -5.65
CA THR A 59 14.55 -6.48 -5.90
C THR A 59 14.27 -5.13 -5.26
N LEU A 60 13.02 -4.65 -5.30
CA LEU A 60 12.60 -3.36 -4.77
C LEU A 60 12.20 -3.38 -3.30
N ALA A 61 12.00 -4.56 -2.70
CA ALA A 61 11.65 -4.71 -1.29
C ALA A 61 12.55 -3.91 -0.32
N PRO A 62 13.89 -3.91 -0.42
CA PRO A 62 14.73 -3.10 0.47
C PRO A 62 14.57 -1.58 0.27
N ASP A 63 14.19 -1.14 -0.93
CA ASP A 63 14.01 0.27 -1.28
C ASP A 63 12.58 0.77 -1.01
N ALA A 64 11.64 -0.11 -0.66
CA ALA A 64 10.23 0.24 -0.52
C ALA A 64 9.97 1.34 0.53
N VAL A 65 10.61 1.25 1.70
CA VAL A 65 10.49 2.28 2.76
C VAL A 65 11.18 3.59 2.35
N PRO A 66 12.45 3.61 1.91
CA PRO A 66 13.08 4.83 1.38
C PRO A 66 12.32 5.51 0.24
N LEU A 67 11.67 4.74 -0.63
CA LEU A 67 10.88 5.27 -1.75
C LEU A 67 9.65 6.03 -1.29
N VAL A 68 8.95 5.56 -0.24
CA VAL A 68 7.81 6.28 0.32
C VAL A 68 8.25 7.43 1.22
N ASP A 69 9.39 7.29 1.90
CA ASP A 69 10.01 8.36 2.70
C ASP A 69 10.46 9.53 1.82
N ALA A 70 10.84 9.29 0.56
CA ALA A 70 11.22 10.33 -0.39
C ALA A 70 10.09 11.31 -0.74
N PHE A 71 8.83 11.00 -0.42
CA PHE A 71 7.72 11.97 -0.52
C PHE A 71 7.72 13.01 0.60
N ASP A 72 8.51 12.81 1.66
CA ASP A 72 8.74 13.74 2.76
C ASP A 72 7.42 14.22 3.41
N TRP A 73 6.49 13.30 3.64
CA TRP A 73 5.24 13.59 4.34
C TRP A 73 5.43 13.59 5.84
N HIS A 74 5.04 14.69 6.50
CA HIS A 74 4.95 14.70 7.95
C HIS A 74 3.73 13.92 8.45
N ASP A 75 3.83 13.30 9.63
CA ASP A 75 2.72 12.58 10.29
C ASP A 75 1.45 13.44 10.43
N ARG A 76 1.58 14.76 10.59
CA ARG A 76 0.46 15.71 10.64
C ARG A 76 -0.30 15.83 9.31
N GLN A 77 0.38 15.61 8.20
CA GLN A 77 -0.21 15.60 6.85
C GLN A 77 -0.76 14.21 6.54
N LEU A 78 0.01 13.15 6.81
CA LEU A 78 -0.36 11.77 6.54
C LEU A 78 -1.55 11.28 7.38
N LYS A 79 -1.65 11.76 8.63
CA LYS A 79 -2.76 11.47 9.57
C LYS A 79 -3.08 9.97 9.68
N SER A 80 -2.06 9.13 9.66
CA SER A 80 -2.19 7.67 9.72
C SER A 80 -1.52 7.13 10.97
N ALA A 81 -2.25 6.35 11.77
CA ALA A 81 -1.68 5.64 12.91
C ALA A 81 -0.76 4.47 12.48
N ILE A 82 -1.04 3.86 11.33
CA ILE A 82 -0.25 2.74 10.78
C ILE A 82 0.97 3.25 10.01
N GLY A 83 0.84 4.40 9.33
CA GLY A 83 1.91 5.00 8.55
C GLY A 83 2.80 5.95 9.37
N LYS A 84 2.91 5.75 10.68
CA LYS A 84 3.66 6.65 11.54
C LYS A 84 5.17 6.54 11.28
N TYR A 85 5.85 7.66 11.09
CA TYR A 85 7.26 7.69 10.69
C TYR A 85 8.21 7.00 11.70
N ASP A 86 7.95 7.13 13.00
CA ASP A 86 8.79 6.53 14.05
C ASP A 86 8.60 5.01 14.23
N GLY A 87 7.68 4.40 13.47
CA GLY A 87 7.38 2.97 13.53
C GLY A 87 6.64 2.52 14.79
N GLN A 88 6.25 3.42 15.71
CA GLN A 88 5.50 3.08 16.94
C GLN A 88 4.01 2.91 16.65
N VAL A 89 3.71 1.93 15.79
CA VAL A 89 2.38 1.70 15.23
C VAL A 89 1.38 1.22 16.28
N TYR A 90 1.78 0.34 17.19
CA TYR A 90 0.86 -0.27 18.16
C TYR A 90 0.33 0.75 19.17
N GLU A 91 1.21 1.59 19.70
CA GLU A 91 0.87 2.67 20.62
C GLU A 91 -0.01 3.70 19.91
N ALA A 92 0.35 4.10 18.69
CA ALA A 92 -0.43 5.05 17.90
C ALA A 92 -1.84 4.52 17.57
N LEU A 93 -1.97 3.23 17.25
CA LEU A 93 -3.26 2.58 17.03
C LEU A 93 -4.11 2.56 18.30
N MET A 94 -3.52 2.21 19.44
CA MET A 94 -4.22 2.19 20.72
C MET A 94 -4.72 3.59 21.09
N GLU A 95 -3.86 4.61 20.98
CA GLU A 95 -4.25 6.00 21.23
C GLU A 95 -5.36 6.45 20.29
N SER A 96 -5.26 6.13 18.99
CA SER A 96 -6.28 6.45 18.00
C SER A 96 -7.62 5.79 18.33
N ALA A 97 -7.60 4.53 18.75
CA ALA A 97 -8.80 3.82 19.17
C ALA A 97 -9.42 4.48 20.42
N GLN A 98 -8.61 4.78 21.44
CA GLN A 98 -9.10 5.42 22.68
C GLN A 98 -9.72 6.80 22.45
N ARG A 99 -9.21 7.58 21.48
CA ARG A 99 -9.77 8.89 21.12
C ARG A 99 -11.09 8.80 20.35
N ASN A 100 -11.52 7.62 19.89
CA ASN A 100 -12.77 7.48 19.16
C ASN A 100 -13.97 7.86 20.05
N PRO A 101 -14.87 8.74 19.60
CA PRO A 101 -16.06 9.14 20.37
C PRO A 101 -16.95 7.98 20.83
N VAL A 102 -16.93 6.83 20.13
CA VAL A 102 -17.68 5.64 20.54
C VAL A 102 -17.13 5.00 21.83
N ASN A 103 -15.87 5.25 22.17
CA ASN A 103 -15.23 4.75 23.39
C ASN A 103 -15.43 5.69 24.59
N THR A 104 -16.44 6.57 24.50
CA THR A 104 -16.87 7.45 25.59
C THR A 104 -18.13 6.89 26.27
N GLU A 105 -18.51 7.46 27.43
CA GLU A 105 -19.72 7.08 28.16
C GLU A 105 -21.02 7.18 27.33
N MET A 106 -20.99 7.91 26.20
CA MET A 106 -22.12 8.01 25.28
C MET A 106 -22.53 6.65 24.67
N SER A 107 -21.59 5.71 24.51
CA SER A 107 -21.91 4.35 24.04
C SER A 107 -22.59 3.50 25.11
N GLU A 108 -22.26 3.70 26.39
CA GLU A 108 -22.95 3.03 27.49
C GLU A 108 -24.42 3.44 27.56
N SER A 109 -24.72 4.73 27.35
CA SER A 109 -26.09 5.25 27.31
C SER A 109 -26.92 4.58 26.20
N HIS A 110 -26.35 4.44 25.00
CA HIS A 110 -27.00 3.74 23.88
C HIS A 110 -27.21 2.25 24.16
N TYR A 111 -26.19 1.56 24.71
CA TYR A 111 -26.33 0.16 25.12
C TYR A 111 -27.47 -0.05 26.11
N ARG A 112 -27.56 0.79 27.15
CA ARG A 112 -28.57 0.68 28.21
C ARG A 112 -29.99 0.90 27.69
N LYS A 113 -30.17 1.80 26.73
CA LYS A 113 -31.48 2.12 26.13
C LYS A 113 -31.94 1.06 25.12
N THR A 114 -31.04 0.54 24.31
CA THR A 114 -31.42 -0.26 23.13
C THR A 114 -31.12 -1.75 23.30
N LEU A 115 -29.90 -2.12 23.66
CA LEU A 115 -29.44 -3.51 23.63
C LEU A 115 -29.68 -4.26 24.94
N ARG A 116 -29.58 -3.57 26.08
CA ARG A 116 -29.80 -4.16 27.41
C ARG A 116 -31.21 -4.72 27.62
N PRO A 117 -32.30 -4.07 27.14
CA PRO A 117 -33.65 -4.64 27.24
C PRO A 117 -33.81 -5.92 26.40
N ILE A 118 -33.22 -5.94 25.20
CA ILE A 118 -33.28 -7.09 24.28
C ILE A 118 -32.61 -8.32 24.91
N GLY A 119 -31.42 -8.17 25.48
CA GLY A 119 -30.71 -9.27 26.15
C GLY A 119 -31.37 -9.76 27.45
N ARG A 120 -32.33 -9.00 28.01
CA ARG A 120 -33.10 -9.38 29.21
C ARG A 120 -34.47 -9.96 28.89
N SER A 121 -34.98 -9.74 27.68
CA SER A 121 -36.20 -10.37 27.20
C SER A 121 -35.87 -11.82 26.86
N LYS A 122 -36.29 -12.77 27.70
CA LYS A 122 -36.36 -14.16 27.25
C LYS A 122 -37.40 -14.23 26.13
N LEU A 123 -36.96 -14.62 24.93
CA LEU A 123 -37.86 -15.32 24.01
C LEU A 123 -38.33 -16.61 24.70
#